data_AF-A0A966IWE6-F1
#
_entry.id   AF-A0A966IWE6-F1
#
_cell.length_a   1.000
_cell.length_b   1.000
_cell.length_c   1.000
_cell.angle_alpha   90.00
_cell.angle_beta   90.00
_cell.angle_gamma   90.00
#
_symmetry.space_group_name_H-M   'P 1'
#
loop_
_entity.id
_entity.type
_entity.pdbx_description
1 polymer ?
#
loop_
_entity_poly.entity_id
_entity_poly.type
_entity_poly.pdbx_seq_one_letter_code
_entity_poly.pdbx_strand_id
1 'polypeptide(L)'
;SLCLKIFLSTKIIIKGKENIITDKKFFIAASHQSMFETFFLQTIYNSPVFILKKELLLIPIFGWYLKKIGSISIKRNKVTKENLGFFEEITSQIKNSDRPVIIFPQGTRVLPNERPSFKKGVARIYEELKIACQPIAINSGYVWPKKGSKQSKRTITVSILKPIEYGLNKDDFLRTIEKDIYEELNKIN
;
A
#
# COMPACT_ATOMS: atom_id res chain seq x y z
N SER A 1 -15.06 9.67 -3.68
CA SER A 1 -14.74 10.72 -4.68
C SER A 1 -15.09 12.14 -4.20
N LEU A 2 -16.31 12.41 -3.69
CA LEU A 2 -16.73 13.77 -3.30
C LEU A 2 -16.17 14.26 -1.94
N CYS A 3 -16.19 13.43 -0.88
CA CYS A 3 -15.69 13.84 0.44
C CYS A 3 -14.22 14.26 0.45
N LEU A 4 -13.35 13.59 -0.30
CA LEU A 4 -11.92 13.95 -0.38
C LEU A 4 -11.69 15.29 -1.09
N LYS A 5 -12.50 15.61 -2.12
CA LYS A 5 -12.45 16.91 -2.80
C LYS A 5 -12.90 18.04 -1.87
N ILE A 6 -13.94 17.80 -1.07
CA ILE A 6 -14.51 18.79 -0.14
C ILE A 6 -13.61 19.01 1.09
N PHE A 7 -13.06 17.95 1.69
CA PHE A 7 -12.29 18.05 2.94
C PHE A 7 -10.82 18.46 2.76
N LEU A 8 -10.23 18.26 1.58
CA LEU A 8 -8.82 18.57 1.34
C LEU A 8 -8.60 19.72 0.34
N SER A 9 -9.62 20.13 -0.43
CA SER A 9 -9.46 21.07 -1.56
C SER A 9 -8.25 20.70 -2.43
N THR A 10 -8.11 19.40 -2.69
CA THR A 10 -6.97 18.77 -3.36
C THR A 10 -7.45 18.14 -4.67
N LYS A 11 -6.75 18.46 -5.77
CA LYS A 11 -6.96 17.77 -7.05
C LYS A 11 -6.33 16.40 -6.97
N ILE A 12 -7.05 15.35 -7.34
CA ILE A 12 -6.52 13.99 -7.41
C ILE A 12 -6.44 13.58 -8.88
N ILE A 13 -5.24 13.22 -9.33
CA ILE A 13 -4.99 12.69 -10.67
C ILE A 13 -4.65 11.22 -10.53
N ILE A 14 -5.31 10.37 -11.31
CA ILE A 14 -5.00 8.94 -11.38
C ILE A 14 -4.40 8.67 -12.76
N LYS A 15 -3.16 8.19 -12.79
CA LYS A 15 -2.45 7.75 -14.00
C LYS A 15 -2.39 6.21 -14.03
N GLY A 16 -2.34 5.63 -15.22
CA GLY A 16 -2.17 4.17 -15.39
C GLY A 16 -3.41 3.35 -15.03
N LYS A 17 -4.61 3.90 -15.20
CA LYS A 17 -5.87 3.18 -14.88
C LYS A 17 -6.01 1.89 -15.69
N GLU A 18 -5.49 1.89 -16.91
CA GLU A 18 -5.40 0.75 -17.81
C GLU A 18 -4.55 -0.41 -17.26
N ASN A 19 -3.67 -0.15 -16.29
CA ASN A 19 -2.84 -1.18 -15.66
C ASN A 19 -3.55 -1.90 -14.50
N ILE A 20 -4.74 -1.46 -14.10
CA ILE A 20 -5.48 -2.07 -12.98
C ILE A 20 -5.80 -3.52 -13.31
N ILE A 21 -5.27 -4.43 -12.51
CA ILE A 21 -5.57 -5.86 -12.61
C ILE A 21 -7.04 -6.12 -12.23
N THR A 22 -7.78 -6.79 -13.11
CA THR A 22 -9.20 -7.12 -12.91
C THR A 22 -9.54 -8.60 -13.15
N ASP A 23 -8.61 -9.37 -13.71
CA ASP A 23 -8.84 -10.71 -14.28
C ASP A 23 -8.13 -11.84 -13.51
N LYS A 24 -7.36 -11.53 -12.47
CA LYS A 24 -6.60 -12.50 -11.67
C LYS A 24 -6.39 -12.04 -10.25
N LYS A 25 -5.89 -12.94 -9.39
CA LYS A 25 -5.48 -12.60 -8.02
C LYS A 25 -4.19 -11.78 -8.03
N PHE A 26 -4.14 -10.77 -7.16
CA PHE A 26 -2.97 -9.93 -6.98
C PHE A 26 -2.94 -9.36 -5.56
N PHE A 27 -1.77 -8.86 -5.16
CA PHE A 27 -1.64 -7.95 -4.03
C PHE A 27 -1.07 -6.61 -4.51
N ILE A 28 -1.26 -5.57 -3.73
CA ILE A 28 -0.86 -4.20 -4.04
C ILE A 28 0.32 -3.83 -3.15
N ALA A 29 1.37 -3.30 -3.75
CA ALA A 29 2.47 -2.65 -3.04
C ALA A 29 2.47 -1.17 -3.37
N ALA A 30 2.18 -0.33 -2.38
CA ALA A 30 2.07 1.12 -2.57
C ALA A 30 3.16 1.87 -1.80
N SER A 31 3.62 2.99 -2.35
CA SER A 31 4.41 3.94 -1.57
C SER A 31 3.60 4.50 -0.40
N HIS A 32 4.26 4.81 0.72
CA HIS A 32 3.57 5.27 1.93
C HIS A 32 4.15 6.58 2.46
N GLN A 33 3.49 7.70 2.19
CA GLN A 33 3.90 9.02 2.66
C GLN A 33 2.89 9.67 3.61
N SER A 34 1.62 9.24 3.57
CA SER A 34 0.56 9.82 4.40
C SER A 34 -0.49 8.80 4.87
N MET A 35 -1.58 9.31 5.48
CA MET A 35 -2.78 8.51 5.74
C MET A 35 -3.75 8.51 4.54
N PHE A 36 -3.55 9.41 3.57
CA PHE A 36 -4.39 9.52 2.37
C PHE A 36 -4.48 8.18 1.64
N GLU A 37 -3.37 7.45 1.50
CA GLU A 37 -3.30 6.17 0.79
C GLU A 37 -4.29 5.16 1.37
N THR A 38 -4.36 5.05 2.70
CA THR A 38 -5.29 4.14 3.39
C THR A 38 -6.73 4.47 3.03
N PHE A 39 -7.12 5.75 2.97
CA PHE A 39 -8.49 6.14 2.63
C PHE A 39 -8.78 6.07 1.13
N PHE A 40 -7.83 6.49 0.30
CA PHE A 40 -8.05 6.69 -1.12
C PHE A 40 -8.01 5.40 -1.92
N LEU A 41 -7.10 4.47 -1.60
CA LEU A 41 -6.96 3.22 -2.36
C LEU A 41 -8.23 2.36 -2.31
N GLN A 42 -9.05 2.50 -1.26
CA GLN A 42 -10.36 1.85 -1.16
C GLN A 42 -11.41 2.39 -2.13
N THR A 43 -11.14 3.54 -2.76
CA THR A 43 -12.00 4.08 -3.83
C THR A 43 -11.62 3.56 -5.22
N ILE A 44 -10.42 2.98 -5.36
CA ILE A 44 -9.95 2.36 -6.61
C ILE A 44 -10.20 0.85 -6.55
N TYR A 45 -9.79 0.21 -5.45
CA TYR A 45 -9.92 -1.22 -5.25
C TYR A 45 -11.10 -1.50 -4.34
N ASN A 46 -11.91 -2.49 -4.69
CA ASN A 46 -13.11 -2.84 -3.93
C ASN A 46 -12.74 -3.43 -2.56
N SER A 47 -12.87 -2.62 -1.51
CA SER A 47 -12.68 -3.03 -0.11
C SER A 47 -11.35 -3.76 0.19
N PRO A 48 -10.17 -3.20 -0.17
CA PRO A 48 -8.90 -3.89 0.06
C PRO A 48 -8.62 -4.14 1.55
N VAL A 49 -7.80 -5.15 1.83
CA VAL A 49 -7.34 -5.51 3.18
C VAL A 49 -5.94 -4.97 3.40
N PHE A 50 -5.73 -4.19 4.45
CA PHE A 50 -4.42 -3.60 4.74
C PHE A 50 -3.58 -4.49 5.64
N ILE A 51 -2.30 -4.67 5.30
CA ILE A 51 -1.28 -5.19 6.21
C ILE A 51 -0.71 -4.02 7.05
N LEU A 52 -0.90 -4.07 8.37
CA LEU A 52 -0.62 -2.92 9.23
C LEU A 52 -0.04 -3.29 10.61
N LYS A 53 0.47 -2.29 11.33
CA LYS A 53 1.01 -2.48 12.68
C LYS A 53 -0.11 -2.76 13.68
N LYS A 54 0.00 -3.79 14.51
CA LYS A 54 -1.05 -4.18 15.49
C LYS A 54 -1.52 -3.04 16.39
N GLU A 55 -0.62 -2.14 16.77
CA GLU A 55 -0.89 -0.99 17.62
C GLU A 55 -1.87 0.02 16.99
N LEU A 56 -1.98 0.05 15.65
CA LEU A 56 -2.96 0.92 14.98
C LEU A 56 -4.41 0.51 15.26
N LEU A 57 -4.65 -0.76 15.61
CA LEU A 57 -5.97 -1.25 15.99
C LEU A 57 -6.45 -0.72 17.34
N LEU A 58 -5.55 -0.09 18.12
CA LEU A 58 -5.85 0.48 19.43
C LEU A 58 -6.28 1.95 19.34
N ILE A 59 -6.11 2.60 18.18
CA ILE A 59 -6.50 4.01 18.00
C ILE A 59 -8.04 4.10 18.00
N PRO A 60 -8.67 4.94 18.84
CA PRO A 60 -10.12 5.10 18.82
C PRO A 60 -10.62 5.50 17.44
N ILE A 61 -11.80 4.99 17.04
CA ILE A 61 -12.44 5.20 15.73
C ILE A 61 -11.64 4.59 14.57
N PHE A 62 -10.40 5.01 14.34
CA PHE A 62 -9.56 4.50 13.25
C PHE A 62 -9.25 3.01 13.41
N GLY A 63 -8.89 2.56 14.60
CA GLY A 63 -8.65 1.16 14.91
C GLY A 63 -9.91 0.30 14.76
N TRP A 64 -11.09 0.81 15.15
CA TRP A 64 -12.37 0.11 14.92
C TRP A 64 -12.67 -0.05 13.43
N TYR A 65 -12.43 1.01 12.66
CA TYR A 65 -12.55 0.97 11.21
C TYR A 65 -11.61 -0.07 10.60
N LEU A 66 -10.33 -0.08 10.99
CA LEU A 66 -9.35 -1.06 10.51
C LEU A 66 -9.73 -2.50 10.84
N LYS A 67 -10.30 -2.75 12.03
CA LYS A 67 -10.86 -4.06 12.41
C LYS A 67 -12.06 -4.43 11.54
N LYS A 68 -12.98 -3.48 11.30
CA LYS A 68 -14.20 -3.70 10.50
C LYS A 68 -13.88 -4.07 9.05
N ILE A 69 -12.83 -3.48 8.46
CA ILE A 69 -12.38 -3.83 7.10
C ILE A 69 -11.54 -5.12 7.06
N GLY A 70 -11.36 -5.83 8.18
CA GLY A 70 -10.62 -7.09 8.24
C GLY A 70 -9.12 -6.95 8.00
N SER A 71 -8.52 -5.83 8.44
CA SER A 71 -7.08 -5.59 8.26
C SER A 71 -6.24 -6.67 8.93
N ILE A 72 -5.19 -7.12 8.25
CA ILE A 72 -4.23 -8.10 8.75
C ILE A 72 -3.16 -7.35 9.56
N SER A 73 -2.99 -7.73 10.82
CA SER A 73 -2.12 -6.99 11.74
C SER A 73 -0.84 -7.75 12.07
N ILE A 74 0.31 -7.07 11.98
CA ILE A 74 1.64 -7.61 12.26
C ILE A 74 2.25 -6.95 13.51
N LYS A 75 2.85 -7.76 14.38
CA LYS A 75 3.74 -7.30 15.45
C LYS A 75 5.14 -7.07 14.88
N ARG A 76 5.48 -5.81 14.60
CA ARG A 76 6.82 -5.44 14.12
C ARG A 76 7.82 -5.53 15.28
N ASN A 77 9.06 -5.94 15.00
CA ASN A 77 10.18 -6.08 15.95
C ASN A 77 10.19 -7.32 16.86
N LYS A 78 9.40 -8.35 16.55
CA LYS A 78 9.59 -9.68 17.16
C LYS A 78 9.94 -10.70 16.08
N VAL A 79 11.14 -11.27 16.17
CA VAL A 79 11.50 -12.50 15.47
C VAL A 79 10.87 -13.63 16.29
N THR A 80 9.55 -13.79 16.21
CA THR A 80 8.84 -14.81 16.99
C THR A 80 7.92 -15.64 16.10
N LYS A 81 7.63 -16.86 16.56
CA LYS A 81 6.57 -17.77 16.08
C LYS A 81 5.23 -17.05 15.78
N GLU A 82 4.98 -15.89 16.38
CA GLU A 82 3.78 -15.08 16.17
C GLU A 82 3.65 -14.49 14.74
N ASN A 83 4.72 -14.45 13.94
CA ASN A 83 4.64 -14.08 12.52
C ASN A 83 4.38 -15.29 11.58
N LEU A 84 4.29 -16.51 12.09
CA LEU A 84 3.95 -17.68 11.25
C LEU A 84 2.50 -17.59 10.77
N GLY A 85 1.57 -17.29 11.68
CA GLY A 85 0.14 -17.13 11.34
C GLY A 85 -0.16 -15.95 10.41
N PHE A 86 0.73 -14.96 10.32
CA PHE A 86 0.54 -13.81 9.42
C PHE A 86 0.49 -14.21 7.94
N PHE A 87 1.37 -15.11 7.49
CA PHE A 87 1.36 -15.57 6.10
C PHE A 87 0.18 -16.48 5.82
N GLU A 88 -0.25 -17.27 6.80
CA GLU A 88 -1.46 -18.09 6.72
C GLU A 88 -2.71 -17.20 6.59
N GLU A 89 -2.80 -16.11 7.37
CA GLU A 89 -3.88 -15.12 7.27
C GLU A 89 -3.92 -14.46 5.88
N ILE A 90 -2.79 -14.03 5.33
CA ILE A 90 -2.73 -13.45 3.97
C ILE A 90 -3.14 -14.51 2.93
N THR A 91 -2.59 -15.71 3.03
CA THR A 91 -2.87 -16.79 2.09
C THR A 91 -4.35 -17.17 2.12
N SER A 92 -4.93 -17.27 3.31
CA SER A 92 -6.37 -17.50 3.52
C SER A 92 -7.20 -16.38 2.92
N GLN A 93 -6.82 -15.11 3.15
CA GLN A 93 -7.51 -13.95 2.61
C GLN A 93 -7.51 -13.95 1.07
N ILE A 94 -6.39 -14.25 0.43
CA ILE A 94 -6.29 -14.30 -1.04
C ILE A 94 -7.05 -15.49 -1.62
N LYS A 95 -7.03 -16.65 -0.96
CA LYS A 95 -7.75 -17.85 -1.39
C LYS A 95 -9.27 -17.68 -1.27
N ASN A 96 -9.75 -17.12 -0.16
CA ASN A 96 -11.17 -17.08 0.19
C ASN A 96 -11.87 -15.77 -0.20
N SER A 97 -11.14 -14.80 -0.79
CA SER A 97 -11.70 -13.49 -1.12
C SER A 97 -11.06 -12.90 -2.39
N ASP A 98 -11.84 -12.11 -3.13
CA ASP A 98 -11.35 -11.29 -4.25
C ASP A 98 -10.84 -9.91 -3.79
N ARG A 99 -10.92 -9.62 -2.49
CA ARG A 99 -10.45 -8.35 -1.92
C ARG A 99 -8.92 -8.34 -1.92
N PRO A 100 -8.26 -7.43 -2.67
CA PRO A 100 -6.82 -7.43 -2.75
C PRO A 100 -6.19 -7.00 -1.42
N VAL A 101 -5.01 -7.55 -1.14
CA VAL A 101 -4.23 -7.17 0.04
C VAL A 101 -3.31 -6.01 -0.32
N ILE A 102 -3.25 -4.97 0.51
CA ILE A 102 -2.34 -3.82 0.37
C ILE A 102 -1.23 -3.94 1.41
N ILE A 103 0.01 -3.79 0.94
CA ILE A 103 1.20 -3.59 1.78
C ILE A 103 1.90 -2.29 1.42
N PHE A 104 2.49 -1.67 2.44
CA PHE A 104 3.39 -0.53 2.33
C PHE A 104 4.83 -0.99 2.56
N PRO A 105 5.63 -1.23 1.50
CA PRO A 105 6.94 -1.87 1.60
C PRO A 105 7.96 -1.12 2.45
N GLN A 106 7.84 0.21 2.59
CA GLN A 106 8.67 1.02 3.50
C GLN A 106 8.49 0.59 4.96
N GLY A 107 7.34 0.00 5.30
CA GLY A 107 6.96 -0.37 6.66
C GLY A 107 6.56 0.81 7.54
N THR A 108 6.72 2.05 7.11
CA THR A 108 6.26 3.25 7.82
C THR A 108 6.03 4.37 6.83
N ARG A 109 5.31 5.41 7.23
CA ARG A 109 5.20 6.63 6.42
C ARG A 109 6.57 7.30 6.31
N VAL A 110 6.95 7.72 5.12
CA VAL A 110 8.22 8.42 4.82
C VAL A 110 7.95 9.85 4.34
N LEU A 111 8.96 10.72 4.43
CA LEU A 111 8.89 12.05 3.85
C LEU A 111 8.94 11.98 2.32
N PRO A 112 8.42 13.00 1.59
CA PRO A 112 8.34 12.96 0.13
C PRO A 112 9.67 12.73 -0.61
N ASN A 113 10.78 13.21 -0.02
CA ASN A 113 12.12 13.12 -0.60
C ASN A 113 12.90 11.90 -0.09
N GLU A 114 12.34 11.12 0.84
CA GLU A 114 13.00 9.92 1.37
C GLU A 114 12.80 8.72 0.44
N ARG A 115 13.83 7.88 0.32
CA ARG A 115 13.85 6.66 -0.48
C ARG A 115 14.49 5.50 0.32
N PRO A 116 13.96 5.12 1.50
CA PRO A 116 14.56 4.05 2.29
C PRO A 116 14.36 2.69 1.61
N SER A 117 15.29 1.75 1.80
CA SER A 117 15.10 0.41 1.25
C SER A 117 13.83 -0.26 1.77
N PHE A 118 13.13 -0.94 0.88
CA PHE A 118 11.93 -1.71 1.16
C PHE A 118 12.24 -2.89 2.09
N LYS A 119 11.27 -3.21 2.95
CA LYS A 119 11.40 -4.34 3.88
C LYS A 119 11.20 -5.65 3.12
N LYS A 120 12.02 -6.65 3.45
CA LYS A 120 11.98 -8.01 2.86
C LYS A 120 10.62 -8.71 2.94
N GLY A 121 9.72 -8.26 3.84
CA GLY A 121 8.37 -8.80 3.98
C GLY A 121 7.54 -8.74 2.68
N VAL A 122 7.68 -7.68 1.86
CA VAL A 122 6.95 -7.60 0.58
C VAL A 122 7.40 -8.70 -0.39
N ALA A 123 8.70 -8.98 -0.43
CA ALA A 123 9.26 -9.98 -1.31
C ALA A 123 8.93 -11.40 -0.84
N ARG A 124 8.87 -11.62 0.48
CA ARG A 124 8.37 -12.88 1.04
C ARG A 124 6.89 -13.10 0.69
N ILE A 125 6.04 -12.07 0.77
CA ILE A 125 4.63 -12.20 0.35
C ILE A 125 4.53 -12.63 -1.12
N TYR A 126 5.32 -12.02 -2.00
CA TYR A 126 5.35 -12.37 -3.41
C TYR A 126 5.78 -13.83 -3.67
N GLU A 127 6.81 -14.30 -2.96
CA GLU A 127 7.31 -15.68 -3.05
C GLU A 127 6.29 -16.72 -2.53
N GLU A 128 5.63 -16.42 -1.41
CA GLU A 128 4.67 -17.33 -0.76
C GLU A 128 3.34 -17.40 -1.53
N LEU A 129 2.84 -16.25 -2.01
CA LEU A 129 1.55 -16.20 -2.70
C LEU A 129 1.62 -16.64 -4.16
N LYS A 130 2.77 -16.45 -4.83
CA LYS A 130 2.95 -16.77 -6.25
C LYS A 130 1.91 -16.14 -7.18
N ILE A 131 1.53 -14.89 -6.88
CA ILE A 131 0.58 -14.09 -7.64
C ILE A 131 1.22 -12.78 -8.11
N ALA A 132 0.57 -12.09 -9.04
CA ALA A 132 1.01 -10.79 -9.52
C ALA A 132 1.02 -9.73 -8.40
N CYS A 133 1.93 -8.75 -8.52
CA CYS A 133 1.95 -7.56 -7.70
C CYS A 133 1.52 -6.35 -8.53
N GLN A 134 0.64 -5.51 -7.97
CA GLN A 134 0.28 -4.21 -8.52
C GLN A 134 1.07 -3.11 -7.79
N PRO A 135 2.09 -2.50 -8.42
CA PRO A 135 2.84 -1.41 -7.82
C PRO A 135 2.08 -0.09 -7.97
N ILE A 136 2.13 0.75 -6.94
CA ILE A 136 1.49 2.09 -6.94
C ILE A 136 2.42 3.13 -6.31
N ALA A 137 2.68 4.22 -7.03
CA ALA A 137 3.39 5.38 -6.52
C ALA A 137 2.42 6.54 -6.24
N ILE A 138 2.54 7.15 -5.06
CA ILE A 138 1.66 8.23 -4.60
C ILE A 138 2.48 9.33 -3.91
N ASN A 139 2.43 10.55 -4.43
CA ASN A 139 3.13 11.73 -3.90
C ASN A 139 2.34 12.45 -2.77
N SER A 140 1.58 11.69 -1.97
CA SER A 140 0.63 12.22 -1.00
C SER A 140 1.29 13.08 0.09
N GLY A 141 2.57 12.86 0.37
CA GLY A 141 3.26 13.52 1.48
C GLY A 141 3.44 15.02 1.30
N TYR A 142 3.39 15.56 0.07
CA TYR A 142 3.40 17.01 -0.18
C TYR A 142 2.08 17.70 0.18
N VAL A 143 1.00 16.93 0.35
CA VAL A 143 -0.36 17.42 0.61
C VAL A 143 -0.78 17.07 2.03
N TRP A 144 -0.55 15.84 2.47
CA TRP A 144 -0.90 15.37 3.79
C TRP A 144 0.34 14.75 4.48
N PRO A 145 1.33 15.56 4.87
CA PRO A 145 2.58 15.02 5.39
C PRO A 145 2.36 14.19 6.67
N LYS A 146 3.27 13.24 6.93
CA LYS A 146 3.30 12.45 8.18
C LYS A 146 3.33 13.33 9.44
N LYS A 147 3.98 14.49 9.37
CA LYS A 147 4.09 15.51 10.42
C LYS A 147 3.77 16.89 9.83
N GLY A 148 3.11 17.74 10.60
CA GLY A 148 2.74 19.10 10.18
C GLY A 148 1.35 19.19 9.58
N SER A 149 1.03 20.38 9.04
CA SER A 149 -0.31 20.71 8.56
C SER A 149 -0.56 20.21 7.14
N LYS A 150 -1.83 19.90 6.85
CA LYS A 150 -2.29 19.60 5.49
C LYS A 150 -2.13 20.84 4.61
N GLN A 151 -1.64 20.64 3.40
CA GLN A 151 -1.45 21.67 2.39
C GLN A 151 -2.60 21.61 1.39
N SER A 152 -3.46 22.62 1.38
CA SER A 152 -4.58 22.70 0.43
C SER A 152 -4.10 23.17 -0.96
N LYS A 153 -4.96 23.04 -1.98
CA LYS A 153 -4.72 23.51 -3.36
C LYS A 153 -3.54 22.85 -4.10
N ARG A 154 -2.98 21.78 -3.55
CA ARG A 154 -2.00 20.93 -4.24
C ARG A 154 -2.67 19.75 -4.94
N THR A 155 -1.91 19.08 -5.79
CA THR A 155 -2.36 17.88 -6.52
C THR A 155 -1.73 16.64 -5.91
N ILE A 156 -2.54 15.62 -5.64
CA ILE A 156 -2.05 14.25 -5.38
C ILE A 156 -2.16 13.46 -6.68
N THR A 157 -1.04 12.91 -7.12
CA THR A 157 -0.98 11.96 -8.23
C THR A 157 -0.90 10.55 -7.65
N VAL A 158 -1.80 9.69 -8.11
CA VAL A 158 -1.80 8.25 -7.87
C VAL A 158 -1.43 7.59 -9.19
N SER A 159 -0.20 7.09 -9.28
CA SER A 159 0.29 6.41 -10.47
C SER A 159 0.22 4.91 -10.25
N ILE A 160 -0.59 4.24 -11.07
CA ILE A 160 -0.78 2.79 -11.06
C ILE A 160 0.15 2.22 -12.14
N LEU A 161 1.20 1.51 -11.71
CA LEU A 161 2.25 1.03 -12.61
C LEU A 161 1.83 -0.27 -13.29
N LYS A 162 2.59 -0.71 -14.30
CA LYS A 162 2.39 -2.03 -14.89
C LYS A 162 2.52 -3.12 -13.82
N PRO A 163 1.65 -4.16 -13.84
CA PRO A 163 1.79 -5.30 -12.95
C PRO A 163 3.14 -5.98 -13.07
N ILE A 164 3.66 -6.46 -11.94
CA ILE A 164 4.79 -7.38 -11.91
C ILE A 164 4.21 -8.79 -11.77
N GLU A 165 4.25 -9.55 -12.86
CA GLU A 165 3.83 -10.95 -12.87
C GLU A 165 4.75 -11.80 -12.01
N TYR A 166 4.21 -12.88 -11.44
CA TYR A 166 5.04 -13.87 -10.75
C TYR A 166 6.05 -14.51 -11.71
N GLY A 167 7.27 -14.76 -11.23
CA GLY A 167 8.34 -15.40 -12.01
C GLY A 167 9.74 -14.91 -11.64
N LEU A 168 9.85 -13.71 -11.09
CA LEU A 168 11.10 -13.21 -10.50
C LEU A 168 11.44 -13.94 -9.20
N ASN A 169 12.74 -14.12 -8.91
CA ASN A 169 13.14 -14.51 -7.56
C ASN A 169 12.91 -13.35 -6.57
N LYS A 170 12.95 -13.67 -5.28
CA LYS A 170 12.65 -12.71 -4.19
C LYS A 170 13.47 -11.42 -4.26
N ASP A 171 14.77 -11.52 -4.51
CA ASP A 171 15.66 -10.36 -4.47
C ASP A 171 15.52 -9.50 -5.73
N ASP A 172 15.31 -10.12 -6.90
CA ASP A 172 15.03 -9.42 -8.15
C ASP A 172 13.69 -8.70 -8.10
N PHE A 173 12.66 -9.35 -7.57
CA PHE A 173 11.37 -8.72 -7.33
C PHE A 173 11.50 -7.50 -6.42
N LEU A 174 12.19 -7.65 -5.28
CA LEU A 174 12.36 -6.55 -4.32
C LEU A 174 13.07 -5.34 -4.94
N ARG A 175 14.15 -5.58 -5.70
CA ARG A 175 14.87 -4.52 -6.41
C ARG A 175 14.02 -3.86 -7.48
N THR A 176 13.29 -4.66 -8.26
CA THR A 176 12.43 -4.18 -9.35
C THR A 176 11.32 -3.29 -8.81
N ILE A 177 10.57 -3.76 -7.81
CA ILE A 177 9.43 -2.99 -7.29
C ILE A 177 9.87 -1.73 -6.55
N GLU A 178 11.01 -1.76 -5.86
CA GLU A 178 11.61 -0.58 -5.22
C GLU A 178 12.00 0.45 -6.28
N LYS A 179 12.75 0.03 -7.31
CA LYS A 179 13.15 0.88 -8.43
C LYS A 179 11.93 1.51 -9.10
N ASP A 180 10.96 0.69 -9.50
CA ASP A 180 9.79 1.14 -10.27
C ASP A 180 8.98 2.19 -9.50
N ILE A 181 8.70 1.93 -8.21
CA ILE A 181 7.94 2.87 -7.37
C ILE A 181 8.75 4.16 -7.13
N TYR A 182 10.06 4.07 -6.91
CA TYR A 182 10.90 5.24 -6.61
C TYR A 182 11.20 6.10 -7.83
N GLU A 183 11.43 5.50 -8.99
CA GLU A 183 11.54 6.23 -10.25
C GLU A 183 10.22 6.91 -10.59
N GLU A 184 9.08 6.25 -10.39
CA GLU A 184 7.78 6.88 -10.63
C GLU A 184 7.51 8.02 -9.65
N LEU A 185 7.84 7.86 -8.35
CA LEU A 185 7.77 8.97 -7.38
C LEU A 185 8.60 10.17 -7.84
N ASN A 186 9.81 9.95 -8.37
CA ASN A 186 10.64 11.05 -8.90
C ASN A 186 9.99 11.77 -10.08
N LYS A 187 9.18 11.08 -10.90
CA LYS A 187 8.48 11.68 -12.05
C LYS A 187 7.22 12.44 -11.66
N ILE A 188 6.53 12.03 -10.58
CA ILE A 188 5.24 12.61 -10.19
C ILE A 188 5.31 13.60 -9.02
N ASN A 189 6.47 13.70 -8.36
CA ASN A 189 6.78 14.73 -7.37
C ASN A 189 6.86 16.11 -8.03
#